data_AF-A0A4R6XYM1-F1
#
_entry.id   AF-A0A4R6XYM1-F1
#
_cell.length_a   1.000
_cell.length_b   1.000
_cell.length_c   1.000
_cell.angle_alpha   90.00
_cell.angle_beta   90.00
_cell.angle_gamma   90.00
#
_symmetry.space_group_name_H-M   'P 1'
#
loop_
_entity.id
_entity.type
_entity.pdbx_description
1 polymer ?
#
loop_
_entity_poly.entity_id
_entity_poly.type
_entity_poly.pdbx_seq_one_letter_code
_entity_poly.pdbx_strand_id
1 'polypeptide(L)'
;MKKYEVKATPMNQQVSSIAKTLALATLQNDFSYKEFVEYYKMHMVREAKKEKKKSTVVEISARTGIDRRFIAPYLNSEQIHVKPSKVTRVFDDVLAYCKKNNTKKILKNDDKESFEVLCQKHANGSLTPKAIYTELWRLGLMKDVGTHYKLKKPKSAEKKVAKATKRMVAIGEAITQSVDGML
;
A
#
# COMPACT_ATOMS: atom_id res chain seq x y z
N MET A 1 -32.28 -15.90 -12.92
CA MET A 1 -31.22 -16.12 -11.91
C MET A 1 -31.66 -15.52 -10.59
N LYS A 2 -31.86 -16.32 -9.54
CA LYS A 2 -32.10 -15.78 -8.19
C LYS A 2 -30.77 -15.20 -7.67
N LYS A 3 -30.75 -13.92 -7.30
CA LYS A 3 -29.61 -13.33 -6.57
C LYS A 3 -29.55 -14.00 -5.20
N TYR A 4 -28.47 -14.71 -4.91
CA TYR A 4 -28.19 -15.16 -3.56
C TYR A 4 -27.85 -13.91 -2.73
N GLU A 5 -28.82 -13.40 -1.97
CA GLU A 5 -28.55 -12.40 -0.94
C GLU A 5 -27.87 -13.10 0.24
N VAL A 6 -26.60 -12.74 0.48
CA VAL A 6 -25.87 -13.19 1.66
C VAL A 6 -26.47 -12.46 2.87
N LYS A 7 -27.31 -13.14 3.65
CA LYS A 7 -27.80 -12.62 4.93
C LYS A 7 -26.60 -12.36 5.85
N ALA A 8 -26.53 -11.16 6.42
CA ALA A 8 -25.48 -10.81 7.37
C ALA A 8 -25.57 -11.72 8.60
N THR A 9 -24.48 -12.45 8.88
CA THR A 9 -24.35 -13.28 10.10
C THR A 9 -23.63 -12.48 11.20
N PRO A 10 -23.73 -12.88 12.48
CA PRO A 10 -22.91 -12.31 13.55
C PRO A 10 -21.40 -12.36 13.24
N MET A 11 -20.94 -13.41 12.56
CA MET A 11 -19.56 -13.52 12.09
C MET A 11 -19.21 -12.42 11.08
N ASN A 12 -20.10 -12.15 10.12
CA ASN A 12 -19.88 -11.08 9.12
C ASN A 12 -19.74 -9.70 9.80
N GLN A 13 -20.50 -9.45 10.86
CA GLN A 13 -20.42 -8.20 11.63
C GLN A 13 -19.08 -8.06 12.37
N GLN A 14 -18.54 -9.14 12.93
CA GLN A 14 -17.22 -9.13 13.56
C GLN A 14 -16.10 -8.91 12.55
N VAL A 15 -16.15 -9.58 11.39
CA VAL A 15 -15.20 -9.36 10.29
C VAL A 15 -15.22 -7.90 9.83
N SER A 16 -16.40 -7.29 9.70
CA SER A 16 -16.54 -5.88 9.35
C SER A 16 -15.90 -4.95 10.39
N SER A 17 -16.06 -5.27 11.68
CA SER A 17 -15.51 -4.47 12.78
C SER A 17 -13.97 -4.52 12.82
N ILE A 18 -13.39 -5.70 12.59
CA ILE A 18 -11.94 -5.88 12.45
C ILE A 18 -11.43 -5.09 11.23
N ALA A 19 -12.10 -5.24 10.08
CA ALA A 19 -11.73 -4.53 8.85
C ALA A 19 -11.77 -3.00 9.03
N LYS A 20 -12.79 -2.46 9.73
CA LYS A 20 -12.89 -1.04 10.05
C LYS A 20 -11.70 -0.57 10.89
N THR A 21 -11.33 -1.33 11.92
CA THR A 21 -10.21 -1.01 12.81
C THR A 21 -8.90 -0.96 12.03
N LEU A 22 -8.64 -1.96 11.19
CA LEU A 22 -7.44 -2.01 10.35
C LEU A 22 -7.41 -0.87 9.32
N ALA A 23 -8.55 -0.51 8.72
CA ALA A 23 -8.65 0.61 7.79
C ALA A 23 -8.31 1.94 8.46
N LEU A 24 -8.82 2.19 9.67
CA LEU A 24 -8.48 3.37 10.46
C LEU A 24 -6.98 3.43 10.78
N ALA A 25 -6.41 2.32 11.25
CA ALA A 25 -4.97 2.23 11.51
C ALA A 25 -4.13 2.48 10.25
N THR A 26 -4.56 1.94 9.10
CA THR A 26 -3.90 2.12 7.80
C THR A 26 -3.85 3.59 7.40
N LEU A 27 -4.99 4.27 7.42
CA LEU A 27 -5.10 5.66 6.97
C LEU A 27 -4.43 6.65 7.94
N GLN A 28 -4.46 6.39 9.25
CA GLN A 28 -3.86 7.29 10.25
C GLN A 28 -2.33 7.21 10.31
N ASN A 29 -1.76 6.09 9.88
CA ASN A 29 -0.33 5.83 9.96
C ASN A 29 0.35 5.69 8.59
N ASP A 30 -0.38 5.93 7.50
CA ASP A 30 0.19 5.97 6.15
C ASP A 30 0.97 4.71 5.74
N PHE A 31 0.65 3.55 6.33
CA PHE A 31 1.27 2.31 5.88
C PHE A 31 0.60 1.80 4.61
N SER A 32 1.37 1.13 3.76
CA SER A 32 0.90 0.68 2.46
C SER A 32 -0.17 -0.40 2.61
N TYR A 33 -1.44 -0.08 2.33
CA TYR A 33 -2.53 -1.06 2.27
C TYR A 33 -2.17 -2.29 1.42
N LYS A 34 -1.52 -2.03 0.28
CA LYS A 34 -1.08 -3.08 -0.64
C LYS A 34 -0.06 -4.01 0.00
N GLU A 35 0.89 -3.45 0.74
CA GLU A 35 1.88 -4.22 1.47
C GLU A 35 1.22 -5.05 2.57
N PHE A 36 0.35 -4.45 3.36
CA PHE A 36 -0.42 -5.16 4.39
C PHE A 36 -1.20 -6.35 3.82
N VAL A 37 -1.95 -6.17 2.74
CA VAL A 37 -2.72 -7.25 2.12
C VAL A 37 -1.83 -8.38 1.63
N GLU A 38 -0.67 -8.07 1.05
CA GLU A 38 0.26 -9.10 0.60
C GLU A 38 0.89 -9.84 1.79
N TYR A 39 1.27 -9.13 2.87
CA TYR A 39 1.76 -9.77 4.11
C TYR A 39 0.69 -10.66 4.73
N TYR A 40 -0.55 -10.18 4.79
CA TYR A 40 -1.68 -10.98 5.27
C TYR A 40 -1.84 -12.27 4.46
N LYS A 41 -1.83 -12.20 3.12
CA LYS A 41 -1.89 -13.40 2.26
C LYS A 41 -0.73 -14.36 2.53
N MET A 42 0.49 -13.84 2.64
CA MET A 42 1.67 -14.66 2.91
C MET A 42 1.55 -15.38 4.26
N HIS A 43 1.11 -14.69 5.31
CA HIS A 43 0.89 -15.30 6.62
C HIS A 43 -0.24 -16.34 6.59
N MET A 44 -1.37 -16.06 5.92
CA MET A 44 -2.45 -17.03 5.73
C MET A 44 -1.96 -18.34 5.09
N VAL A 45 -1.11 -18.24 4.06
CA VAL A 45 -0.51 -19.41 3.40
C VAL A 45 0.41 -20.19 4.33
N ARG A 46 1.26 -19.49 5.10
CA ARG A 46 2.21 -20.12 6.02
C ARG A 46 1.51 -20.80 7.18
N GLU A 47 0.51 -20.15 7.79
CA GLU A 47 -0.28 -20.74 8.88
C GLU A 47 -1.08 -21.96 8.38
N ALA A 48 -1.69 -21.89 7.19
CA ALA A 48 -2.36 -23.05 6.58
C ALA A 48 -1.40 -24.24 6.35
N LYS A 49 -0.16 -23.98 5.93
CA LYS A 49 0.87 -25.02 5.76
C LYS A 49 1.36 -25.59 7.09
N LYS A 50 1.48 -24.77 8.13
CA LYS A 50 1.86 -25.22 9.48
C LYS A 50 0.82 -26.18 10.06
N GLU A 51 -0.46 -25.85 9.92
CA GLU A 51 -1.56 -26.68 10.44
C GLU A 51 -1.62 -28.06 9.77
N LYS A 52 -1.38 -28.15 8.45
CA LYS A 52 -1.29 -29.42 7.71
C LYS A 52 -0.03 -29.46 6.84
N LYS A 53 1.09 -29.92 7.43
CA LYS A 53 2.42 -29.97 6.76
C LYS A 53 2.42 -30.69 5.41
N LYS A 54 1.54 -31.67 5.21
CA LYS A 54 1.43 -32.44 3.95
C LYS A 54 0.56 -31.77 2.87
N SER A 55 -0.07 -30.62 3.16
CA SER A 55 -0.92 -29.95 2.17
C SER A 55 -0.14 -29.53 0.93
N THR A 56 -0.73 -29.85 -0.21
CA THR A 56 -0.29 -29.43 -1.54
C THR A 56 -0.60 -27.96 -1.78
N VAL A 57 0.03 -27.37 -2.81
CA VAL A 57 -0.25 -26.00 -3.27
C VAL A 57 -1.75 -25.79 -3.56
N VAL A 58 -2.41 -26.79 -4.14
CA VAL A 58 -3.83 -26.72 -4.50
C VAL A 58 -4.73 -26.73 -3.27
N GLU A 59 -4.46 -27.60 -2.29
CA GLU A 59 -5.23 -27.63 -1.04
C GLU A 59 -5.12 -26.33 -0.25
N ILE A 60 -3.92 -25.73 -0.19
CA ILE A 60 -3.73 -24.43 0.48
C ILE A 60 -4.47 -23.32 -0.27
N SER A 61 -4.41 -23.32 -1.60
CA SER A 61 -5.13 -22.38 -2.45
C SER A 61 -6.65 -22.46 -2.21
N ALA A 62 -7.21 -23.68 -2.17
CA ALA A 62 -8.62 -23.89 -1.91
C ALA A 62 -9.06 -23.39 -0.52
N ARG A 63 -8.24 -23.63 0.51
CA ARG A 63 -8.52 -23.20 1.89
C ARG A 63 -8.46 -21.68 2.07
N THR A 64 -7.45 -21.05 1.48
CA THR A 64 -7.16 -19.62 1.70
C THR A 64 -7.85 -18.70 0.71
N GLY A 65 -8.35 -19.25 -0.41
CA GLY A 65 -8.86 -18.46 -1.54
C GLY A 65 -7.77 -17.72 -2.32
N ILE A 66 -6.50 -17.94 -2.03
CA ILE A 66 -5.35 -17.33 -2.71
C ILE A 66 -5.01 -18.16 -3.95
N ASP A 67 -4.81 -17.50 -5.10
CA ASP A 67 -4.44 -18.17 -6.34
C ASP A 67 -3.15 -19.00 -6.18
N ARG A 68 -3.20 -20.25 -6.65
CA ARG A 68 -2.13 -21.25 -6.52
C ARG A 68 -0.75 -20.75 -6.97
N ARG A 69 -0.69 -19.81 -7.93
CA ARG A 69 0.56 -19.24 -8.45
C ARG A 69 1.34 -18.45 -7.40
N PHE A 70 0.67 -17.96 -6.36
CA PHE A 70 1.31 -17.18 -5.30
C PHE A 70 1.68 -18.02 -4.07
N ILE A 71 1.18 -19.24 -3.94
CA ILE A 71 1.40 -20.10 -2.76
C ILE A 71 2.89 -20.43 -2.57
N ALA A 72 3.54 -20.99 -3.60
CA ALA A 72 4.96 -21.34 -3.51
C ALA A 72 5.86 -20.11 -3.27
N PRO A 73 5.66 -18.97 -3.98
CA PRO A 73 6.35 -17.72 -3.63
C PRO A 73 6.19 -17.31 -2.17
N TYR A 74 4.99 -17.34 -1.60
CA TYR A 74 4.76 -16.95 -0.21
C TYR A 74 5.36 -17.91 0.83
N LEU A 75 5.51 -19.20 0.49
CA LEU A 75 6.17 -20.17 1.36
C LEU A 75 7.69 -20.00 1.36
N ASN A 76 8.28 -19.67 0.20
CA ASN A 76 9.74 -19.69 0.02
C ASN A 76 10.41 -18.33 0.20
N SER A 77 9.65 -17.23 0.14
CA SER A 77 10.21 -15.88 0.24
C SER A 77 10.20 -15.42 1.69
N GLU A 78 11.29 -14.83 2.20
CA GLU A 78 11.29 -14.20 3.53
C GLU A 78 10.50 -12.89 3.55
N GLN A 79 10.51 -12.18 2.42
CA GLN A 79 9.94 -10.85 2.25
C GLN A 79 9.10 -10.75 0.98
N ILE A 80 8.16 -9.81 0.95
CA ILE A 80 7.27 -9.62 -0.19
C ILE A 80 7.78 -8.53 -1.11
N HIS A 81 7.82 -8.84 -2.39
CA HIS A 81 8.12 -7.85 -3.43
C HIS A 81 6.84 -7.13 -3.85
N VAL A 82 6.57 -5.99 -3.23
CA VAL A 82 5.40 -5.15 -3.57
C VAL A 82 5.75 -4.23 -4.73
N LYS A 83 5.02 -4.34 -5.85
CA LYS A 83 5.18 -3.38 -6.95
C LYS A 83 4.89 -1.96 -6.46
N PRO A 84 5.74 -0.97 -6.77
CA PRO A 84 5.55 0.41 -6.32
C PRO A 84 4.24 1.00 -6.81
N SER A 85 3.69 1.94 -6.04
CA SER A 85 2.46 2.64 -6.41
C SER A 85 2.66 3.53 -7.63
N LYS A 86 1.58 3.88 -8.32
CA LYS A 86 1.63 4.85 -9.43
C LYS A 86 2.18 6.21 -8.97
N VAL A 87 1.77 6.65 -7.77
CA VAL A 87 2.25 7.89 -7.15
C VAL A 87 3.77 7.83 -6.93
N THR A 88 4.27 6.70 -6.43
CA THR A 88 5.72 6.48 -6.22
C THR A 88 6.48 6.54 -7.54
N ARG A 89 6.01 5.83 -8.58
CA ARG A 89 6.67 5.84 -9.89
C ARG A 89 6.72 7.24 -10.52
N VAL A 90 5.63 8.00 -10.42
CA VAL A 90 5.61 9.40 -10.89
C VAL A 90 6.61 10.24 -10.10
N PHE A 91 6.72 10.03 -8.79
CA PHE A 91 7.70 10.75 -7.98
C PHE A 91 9.15 10.40 -8.37
N ASP A 92 9.44 9.13 -8.64
CA ASP A 92 10.75 8.69 -9.12
C ASP A 92 11.11 9.34 -10.46
N ASP A 93 10.15 9.45 -11.38
CA ASP A 93 10.32 10.16 -12.65
C ASP A 93 10.55 11.67 -12.43
N VAL A 94 9.87 12.30 -11.46
CA VAL A 94 10.11 13.71 -11.11
C VAL A 94 11.51 13.89 -10.53
N LEU A 95 11.98 12.97 -9.69
CA LEU A 95 13.36 12.99 -9.17
C LEU A 95 14.38 12.85 -10.30
N ALA A 96 14.15 11.93 -11.23
CA ALA A 96 15.00 11.72 -12.39
C ALA A 96 15.03 12.97 -13.30
N TYR A 97 13.87 13.57 -13.57
CA TYR A 97 13.75 14.83 -14.31
C TYR A 97 14.52 15.97 -13.64
N CYS A 98 14.32 16.15 -12.33
CA CYS A 98 15.00 17.19 -11.56
C CYS A 98 16.52 17.02 -11.57
N LYS A 99 17.00 15.77 -11.45
CA LYS A 99 18.42 15.43 -11.54
C LYS A 99 18.99 15.71 -12.94
N LYS A 100 18.31 15.27 -13.99
CA LYS A 100 18.70 15.49 -15.40
C LYS A 100 18.83 16.98 -15.73
N ASN A 101 17.89 17.79 -15.25
CA ASN A 101 17.82 19.22 -15.57
C ASN A 101 18.45 20.14 -14.50
N ASN A 102 19.19 19.58 -13.54
CA ASN A 102 19.80 20.29 -12.41
C ASN A 102 18.84 21.31 -11.73
N THR A 103 17.61 20.89 -11.49
CA THR A 103 16.53 21.72 -10.93
C THR A 103 15.88 21.02 -9.74
N LYS A 104 15.03 21.76 -9.02
CA LYS A 104 14.13 21.20 -7.99
C LYS A 104 12.66 21.42 -8.34
N LYS A 105 12.39 21.92 -9.55
CA LYS A 105 11.07 22.32 -10.02
C LYS A 105 10.74 21.58 -11.30
N ILE A 106 9.46 21.28 -11.49
CA ILE A 106 8.90 20.77 -12.73
C ILE A 106 7.68 21.60 -13.09
N LEU A 107 7.52 21.94 -14.37
CA LEU A 107 6.33 22.61 -14.87
C LEU A 107 5.10 21.75 -14.61
N LYS A 108 3.98 22.38 -14.22
CA LYS A 108 2.72 21.66 -14.03
C LYS A 108 2.26 21.03 -15.34
N ASN A 109 2.16 21.88 -16.36
CA ASN A 109 1.65 21.55 -17.68
C ASN A 109 2.62 22.14 -18.72
N ASP A 110 2.95 21.33 -19.71
CA ASP A 110 3.77 21.63 -20.90
C ASP A 110 3.71 20.39 -21.80
N ASP A 111 3.92 20.58 -23.10
CA ASP A 111 3.64 19.59 -24.15
C ASP A 111 4.67 18.45 -24.20
N LYS A 112 5.89 18.66 -23.66
CA LYS A 112 7.02 17.73 -23.83
C LYS A 112 7.54 17.14 -22.53
N GLU A 113 7.81 17.96 -21.52
CA GLU A 113 8.40 17.49 -20.25
C GLU A 113 7.79 18.19 -19.03
N SER A 114 6.52 17.89 -18.73
CA SER A 114 5.77 18.40 -17.58
C SER A 114 5.38 17.31 -16.58
N PHE A 115 4.93 17.74 -15.38
CA PHE A 115 4.39 16.84 -14.37
C PHE A 115 3.19 16.05 -14.90
N GLU A 116 2.32 16.69 -15.70
CA GLU A 116 1.20 16.03 -16.34
C GLU A 116 1.64 14.91 -17.30
N VAL A 117 2.64 15.17 -18.15
CA VAL A 117 3.21 14.15 -19.04
C VAL A 117 3.79 12.97 -18.25
N LEU A 118 4.49 13.22 -17.12
CA LEU A 118 4.99 12.16 -16.25
C LEU A 118 3.85 11.35 -15.60
N CYS A 119 2.76 12.01 -15.20
CA CYS A 119 1.57 11.34 -14.68
C CYS A 119 0.95 10.40 -15.72
N GLN A 120 0.86 10.85 -16.98
CA GLN A 120 0.30 10.05 -18.06
C GLN A 120 1.10 8.78 -18.34
N LYS A 121 2.43 8.76 -18.15
CA LYS A 121 3.25 7.53 -18.33
C LYS A 121 2.84 6.37 -17.42
N HIS A 122 2.48 6.65 -16.17
CA HIS A 122 2.22 5.60 -15.16
C HIS A 122 0.76 5.48 -14.74
N ALA A 123 -0.04 6.52 -14.95
CA ALA A 123 -1.38 6.64 -14.37
C ALA A 123 -2.47 7.04 -15.37
N ASN A 124 -2.21 6.98 -16.68
CA ASN A 124 -3.20 7.29 -17.71
C ASN A 124 -4.55 6.59 -17.45
N GLY A 125 -5.65 7.35 -17.56
CA GLY A 125 -7.02 6.87 -17.36
C GLY A 125 -7.38 6.38 -15.95
N SER A 126 -6.47 6.50 -14.97
CA SER A 126 -6.69 5.92 -13.63
C SER A 126 -6.54 6.90 -12.46
N LEU A 127 -5.68 7.91 -12.59
CA LEU A 127 -5.53 8.98 -11.61
C LEU A 127 -5.28 10.29 -12.35
N THR A 128 -5.87 11.38 -11.87
CA THR A 128 -5.61 12.71 -12.41
C THR A 128 -4.27 13.24 -11.90
N PRO A 129 -3.57 14.10 -12.67
CA PRO A 129 -2.35 14.76 -12.19
C PRO A 129 -2.56 15.49 -10.86
N LYS A 130 -3.73 16.13 -10.68
CA LYS A 130 -4.10 16.81 -9.43
C LYS A 130 -4.19 15.84 -8.24
N ALA A 131 -4.77 14.65 -8.42
CA ALA A 131 -4.84 13.64 -7.36
C ALA A 131 -3.45 13.13 -6.96
N ILE A 132 -2.60 12.86 -7.94
CA ILE A 132 -1.21 12.42 -7.70
C ILE A 132 -0.44 13.52 -6.96
N TYR A 133 -0.52 14.76 -7.41
CA TYR A 133 0.11 15.89 -6.73
C TYR A 133 -0.39 16.04 -5.28
N THR A 134 -1.71 15.94 -5.06
CA THR A 134 -2.31 16.07 -3.73
C THR A 134 -1.72 15.03 -2.77
N GLU A 135 -1.53 13.80 -3.23
CA GLU A 135 -0.90 12.75 -2.43
C GLU A 135 0.59 13.04 -2.16
N LEU A 136 1.35 13.47 -3.18
CA LEU A 136 2.75 13.87 -3.00
C LEU A 136 2.91 15.07 -2.06
N TRP A 137 1.96 16.00 -2.07
CA TRP A 137 1.91 17.12 -1.14
C TRP A 137 1.60 16.65 0.30
N ARG A 138 0.61 15.76 0.45
CA ARG A 138 0.22 15.16 1.74
C ARG A 138 1.40 14.42 2.39
N LEU A 139 2.13 13.64 1.59
CA LEU A 139 3.38 12.96 1.98
C LEU A 139 4.55 13.93 2.25
N GLY A 140 4.40 15.21 1.92
CA GLY A 140 5.43 16.22 2.14
C GLY A 140 6.59 16.14 1.17
N LEU A 141 6.40 15.50 0.02
CA LEU A 141 7.42 15.31 -1.02
C LEU A 141 7.49 16.51 -1.98
N MET A 142 6.35 17.19 -2.21
CA MET A 142 6.25 18.30 -3.15
C MET A 142 5.47 19.50 -2.57
N LYS A 143 5.62 20.67 -3.20
CA LYS A 143 4.79 21.86 -2.97
C LYS A 143 4.45 22.57 -4.26
N ASP A 144 3.31 23.25 -4.25
CA ASP A 144 2.93 24.18 -5.30
C ASP A 144 3.74 25.48 -5.17
N VAL A 145 4.23 26.00 -6.29
CA VAL A 145 4.91 27.29 -6.38
C VAL A 145 4.47 28.07 -7.63
N GLY A 146 3.17 28.03 -7.94
CA GLY A 146 2.56 28.77 -9.05
C GLY A 146 2.50 27.94 -10.32
N THR A 147 3.34 28.22 -11.31
CA THR A 147 3.37 27.47 -12.57
C THR A 147 4.11 26.13 -12.48
N HIS A 148 4.74 25.86 -11.34
CA HIS A 148 5.57 24.68 -11.11
C HIS A 148 5.19 23.95 -9.83
N TYR A 149 5.56 22.67 -9.77
CA TYR A 149 5.72 21.97 -8.51
C TYR A 149 7.19 21.89 -8.12
N LYS A 150 7.50 21.99 -6.82
CA LYS A 150 8.85 21.97 -6.27
C LYS A 150 9.04 20.83 -5.27
N LEU A 151 10.16 20.11 -5.39
CA LEU A 151 10.60 19.10 -4.42
C LEU A 151 10.84 19.72 -3.03
N LYS A 152 10.34 19.07 -1.99
CA LYS A 152 10.61 19.43 -0.58
C LYS A 152 11.85 18.69 -0.05
N LYS A 153 12.43 19.21 1.04
CA LYS A 153 13.57 18.56 1.69
C LYS A 153 13.12 17.27 2.42
N PRO A 154 13.92 16.20 2.40
CA PRO A 154 13.61 14.90 3.03
C PRO A 154 13.25 14.99 4.52
N LYS A 155 13.89 15.89 5.28
CA LYS A 155 13.74 16.01 6.74
C LYS A 155 12.29 16.11 7.24
N SER A 156 11.37 16.68 6.45
CA SER A 156 9.95 16.78 6.85
C SER A 156 9.17 15.49 6.63
N ALA A 157 9.53 14.72 5.58
CA ALA A 157 8.95 13.41 5.29
C ALA A 157 9.50 12.35 6.26
N GLU A 158 10.80 12.37 6.54
CA GLU A 158 11.47 11.48 7.51
C GLU A 158 10.83 11.55 8.90
N LYS A 159 10.56 12.76 9.41
CA LYS A 159 9.89 12.95 10.71
C LYS A 159 8.47 12.38 10.73
N LYS A 160 7.72 12.51 9.62
CA LYS A 160 6.37 11.94 9.50
C LYS A 160 6.42 10.42 9.50
N VAL A 161 7.32 9.83 8.70
CA VAL A 161 7.53 8.38 8.63
C VAL A 161 7.92 7.84 10.00
N ALA A 162 8.91 8.43 10.68
CA ALA A 162 9.32 7.99 12.01
C ALA A 162 8.17 8.01 13.03
N LYS A 163 7.33 9.05 13.00
CA LYS A 163 6.15 9.15 13.88
C LYS A 163 5.11 8.06 13.56
N ALA A 164 4.86 7.80 12.29
CA ALA A 164 3.97 6.74 11.83
C ALA A 164 4.50 5.35 12.24
N THR A 165 5.79 5.08 12.05
CA THR A 165 6.43 3.83 12.47
C THR A 165 6.27 3.61 13.97
N LYS A 166 6.56 4.61 14.81
CA LYS A 166 6.40 4.48 16.26
C LYS A 166 4.97 4.13 16.68
N ARG A 167 3.98 4.73 16.02
CA ARG A 167 2.56 4.41 16.28
C ARG A 167 2.20 2.99 15.83
N MET A 168 2.71 2.55 14.69
CA MET A 168 2.46 1.20 14.19
C MET A 168 3.09 0.12 15.06
N VAL A 169 4.27 0.38 15.63
CA VAL A 169 4.87 -0.52 16.63
C VAL A 169 3.92 -0.67 17.83
N ALA A 170 3.46 0.44 18.41
CA ALA A 170 2.54 0.39 19.55
C ALA A 170 1.19 -0.28 19.22
N ILE A 171 0.64 -0.05 18.02
CA ILE A 171 -0.59 -0.72 17.56
C ILE A 171 -0.34 -2.23 17.40
N GLY A 172 0.78 -2.61 16.79
CA GLY A 172 1.17 -4.01 16.61
C GLY A 172 1.30 -4.73 17.95
N GLU A 173 2.03 -4.16 18.89
CA GLU A 173 2.18 -4.71 20.25
C GLU A 173 0.83 -4.90 20.95
N ALA A 174 -0.05 -3.89 20.90
CA ALA A 174 -1.38 -3.97 21.50
C ALA A 174 -2.26 -5.07 20.87
N ILE A 175 -2.20 -5.23 19.55
CA ILE A 175 -2.92 -6.30 18.84
C ILE A 175 -2.35 -7.67 19.23
N THR A 176 -1.03 -7.86 19.15
CA THR A 176 -0.37 -9.13 19.48
C THR A 176 -0.68 -9.55 20.91
N GLN A 177 -0.54 -8.66 21.90
CA GLN A 177 -0.85 -8.97 23.29
C GLN A 177 -2.33 -9.37 23.50
N SER A 178 -3.24 -8.70 22.80
CA SER A 178 -4.68 -8.99 22.91
C SER A 178 -5.07 -10.31 22.25
N VAL A 179 -4.41 -10.67 21.14
CA VAL A 179 -4.75 -11.84 20.33
C VAL A 179 -4.05 -13.10 20.83
N ASP A 180 -2.77 -13.02 21.22
CA ASP A 180 -2.01 -14.17 21.75
C ASP A 180 -2.60 -14.69 23.06
N GLY A 181 -3.32 -13.85 23.82
CA GLY A 181 -4.07 -14.29 25.00
C GLY A 181 -5.37 -15.03 24.69
N MET A 182 -5.80 -15.08 23.42
CA MET A 182 -7.08 -15.67 22.99
C MET A 182 -6.93 -16.88 22.05
N LEU A 183 -5.76 -17.08 21.43
CA LEU A 183 -5.43 -18.18 20.51
C LEU A 183 -4.56 -19.23 21.20
#